data_AF-A0A2M8F6X1-F1
#
_entry.id   AF-A0A2M8F6X1-F1
#
_cell.length_a   1.000
_cell.length_b   1.000
_cell.length_c   1.000
_cell.angle_alpha   90.00
_cell.angle_beta   90.00
_cell.angle_gamma   90.00
#
_symmetry.space_group_name_H-M   'P 1'
#
loop_
_entity.id
_entity.type
_entity.pdbx_description
1 polymer ?
#
loop_
_entity_poly.entity_id
_entity_poly.type
_entity_poly.pdbx_seq_one_letter_code
_entity_poly.pdbx_strand_id
1 'polypeptide(L)'
;FGSGFKNIKYIECDPSSRAAQLNLCEAAGVTSWPTWVLPDGEKLVGETSLETLAEKTSCSLPSLTPTEGESTSMIDQTAPADEAAEPVTN
;
A
#
# COMPACT_ATOMS: atom_id res chain seq x y z
N PHE A 1 -0.73 -1.24 -0.60
CA PHE A 1 -1.44 -2.53 -0.54
C PHE A 1 -1.24 -3.46 -1.75
N GLY A 2 -0.59 -3.02 -2.85
CA GLY A 2 -0.19 -3.91 -3.95
C GLY A 2 -1.30 -4.84 -4.47
N SER A 3 -0.94 -6.06 -4.84
CA SER A 3 -1.89 -7.10 -5.30
C SER A 3 -2.81 -7.63 -4.20
N GLY A 4 -2.47 -7.41 -2.92
CA GLY A 4 -3.27 -7.85 -1.78
C GLY A 4 -4.57 -7.09 -1.61
N PHE A 5 -4.68 -5.87 -2.16
CA PHE A 5 -5.87 -5.03 -2.02
C PHE A 5 -7.14 -5.67 -2.59
N LYS A 6 -7.00 -6.56 -3.59
CA LYS A 6 -8.14 -7.32 -4.16
C LYS A 6 -8.90 -8.17 -3.14
N ASN A 7 -8.28 -8.49 -2.01
CA ASN A 7 -8.88 -9.26 -0.93
C ASN A 7 -9.60 -8.38 0.11
N ILE A 8 -9.48 -7.05 -0.01
CA ILE A 8 -10.16 -6.09 0.86
C ILE A 8 -11.54 -5.81 0.28
N LYS A 9 -12.57 -5.93 1.13
CA LYS A 9 -13.91 -5.46 0.79
C LYS A 9 -13.93 -3.94 0.80
N TYR A 10 -13.76 -3.34 -0.37
CA TYR A 10 -13.80 -1.88 -0.55
C TYR A 10 -15.22 -1.43 -0.90
N ILE A 11 -15.66 -0.33 -0.29
CA ILE A 11 -16.93 0.35 -0.59
C ILE A 11 -16.57 1.76 -1.06
N GLU A 12 -16.95 2.10 -2.28
CA GLU A 12 -16.71 3.43 -2.84
C GLU A 12 -17.72 4.43 -2.28
N CYS A 13 -17.25 5.51 -1.68
CA CYS A 13 -18.10 6.48 -0.97
C CYS A 13 -18.00 7.90 -1.53
N ASP A 14 -17.15 8.17 -2.54
CA ASP A 14 -17.11 9.47 -3.20
C ASP A 14 -18.38 9.70 -4.03
N PRO A 15 -19.25 10.66 -3.70
CA PRO A 15 -20.48 10.94 -4.45
C PRO A 15 -20.24 11.39 -5.90
N SER A 16 -19.01 11.79 -6.24
CA SER A 16 -18.60 12.15 -7.60
C SER A 16 -18.29 10.91 -8.46
N SER A 17 -18.10 9.74 -7.83
CA SER A 17 -17.78 8.49 -8.51
C SER A 17 -19.03 7.81 -9.07
N ARG A 18 -18.94 7.29 -10.29
CA ARG A 18 -20.00 6.44 -10.87
C ARG A 18 -20.17 5.10 -10.16
N ALA A 19 -19.17 4.68 -9.39
CA ALA A 19 -19.19 3.44 -8.62
C ALA A 19 -19.65 3.64 -7.17
N ALA A 20 -20.06 4.86 -6.80
CA ALA A 20 -20.43 5.20 -5.43
C ALA A 20 -21.55 4.32 -4.89
N GLN A 21 -21.37 3.86 -3.66
CA GLN A 21 -22.30 3.02 -2.89
C GLN A 21 -22.78 3.80 -1.65
N LEU A 22 -23.28 5.02 -1.88
CA LEU A 22 -23.57 6.01 -0.83
C LEU A 22 -24.51 5.48 0.26
N ASN A 23 -25.50 4.66 -0.12
CA ASN A 23 -26.42 4.04 0.83
C ASN A 23 -25.71 3.13 1.85
N LEU A 24 -24.65 2.43 1.44
CA LEU A 24 -23.86 1.60 2.35
C LEU A 24 -23.00 2.47 3.28
N CYS A 25 -22.42 3.55 2.75
CA CYS A 25 -21.60 4.50 3.50
C CYS A 25 -22.44 5.22 4.57
N GLU A 26 -23.65 5.67 4.21
CA GLU A 26 -24.61 6.31 5.11
C GLU A 26 -25.11 5.34 6.19
N ALA A 27 -25.53 4.13 5.80
CA ALA A 27 -25.98 3.11 6.74
C ALA A 27 -24.86 2.69 7.71
N ALA A 28 -23.62 2.65 7.24
CA ALA A 28 -22.44 2.41 8.06
C ALA A 28 -22.02 3.63 8.89
N GLY A 29 -22.63 4.81 8.72
CA GLY A 29 -22.27 6.03 9.42
C GLY A 29 -20.82 6.45 9.19
N VAL A 30 -20.38 6.43 7.93
CA VAL A 30 -19.05 6.92 7.50
C VAL A 30 -19.11 8.43 7.31
N THR A 31 -18.32 9.17 8.08
CA THR A 31 -18.29 10.64 8.06
C THR A 31 -17.01 11.23 7.48
N SER A 32 -16.00 10.40 7.23
CA SER A 32 -14.67 10.79 6.80
C SER A 32 -13.97 9.62 6.10
N TRP A 33 -13.03 9.92 5.20
CA TRP A 33 -12.29 8.92 4.46
C TRP A 33 -10.77 9.00 4.70
N PRO A 34 -10.06 7.86 4.68
CA PRO A 34 -10.63 6.51 4.71
C PRO A 34 -11.26 6.18 6.07
N THR A 35 -12.18 5.23 6.12
CA THR A 35 -12.70 4.62 7.36
C THR A 35 -12.66 3.10 7.21
N TRP A 36 -12.02 2.42 8.15
CA TRP A 36 -12.02 0.96 8.25
C TRP A 36 -13.11 0.52 9.22
N VAL A 37 -13.95 -0.42 8.81
CA VAL A 37 -14.88 -1.13 9.70
C VAL A 37 -14.34 -2.54 9.89
N LEU A 38 -13.93 -2.85 11.11
CA LEU A 38 -13.33 -4.13 11.48
C LEU A 38 -14.42 -5.21 11.69
N PRO A 39 -14.05 -6.51 11.71
CA PRO A 39 -15.02 -7.60 11.87
C PRO A 39 -15.84 -7.57 13.17
N ASP A 40 -15.31 -6.94 14.22
CA ASP A 40 -15.98 -6.72 15.50
C ASP A 40 -16.87 -5.46 15.52
N GLY A 41 -16.88 -4.69 14.43
CA GLY A 41 -17.62 -3.43 14.28
C GLY A 41 -16.86 -2.19 14.74
N GLU A 42 -15.63 -2.31 15.24
CA GLU A 42 -14.78 -1.15 15.55
C GLU A 42 -14.49 -0.35 14.27
N LYS A 43 -14.45 0.99 14.40
CA LYS A 43 -14.12 1.90 13.31
C LYS A 43 -12.77 2.56 13.53
N LEU A 44 -11.86 2.45 12.56
CA LEU A 44 -10.63 3.22 12.51
C LEU A 44 -10.80 4.32 11.46
N VAL A 45 -10.70 5.57 11.89
CA VAL A 45 -10.91 6.74 11.04
C VAL A 45 -9.56 7.33 10.63
N GLY A 46 -9.40 7.61 9.34
CA GLY A 46 -8.19 8.17 8.76
C GLY A 46 -7.20 7.11 8.29
N GLU A 47 -6.08 7.58 7.75
CA GLU A 47 -5.00 6.71 7.31
C GLU A 47 -4.50 5.86 8.47
N THR A 48 -4.48 4.54 8.26
CA THR A 48 -4.14 3.55 9.27
C THR A 48 -3.01 2.69 8.75
N SER A 49 -1.96 2.47 9.56
CA SER A 49 -0.81 1.68 9.14
C SER A 49 -1.14 0.19 8.99
N LEU A 50 -0.31 -0.53 8.23
CA LEU A 50 -0.48 -1.97 8.05
C LEU A 50 -0.33 -2.73 9.37
N GLU A 51 0.57 -2.27 10.25
CA GLU A 51 0.81 -2.82 11.59
C GLU A 51 -0.43 -2.69 12.46
N THR A 52 -1.05 -1.51 12.53
CA THR A 52 -2.29 -1.31 13.30
C THR A 52 -3.42 -2.17 12.75
N LEU A 53 -3.60 -2.24 11.43
CA LEU A 53 -4.60 -3.12 10.84
C LEU A 53 -4.33 -4.59 11.18
N ALA A 54 -3.06 -5.01 11.19
CA ALA A 54 -2.69 -6.38 11.53
C ALA A 54 -2.96 -6.71 13.01
N GLU A 55 -2.57 -5.83 13.94
CA GLU A 55 -2.86 -5.97 15.36
C GLU A 55 -4.38 -6.08 15.61
N LYS A 56 -5.15 -5.18 15.01
CA LYS A 56 -6.62 -5.13 15.16
C LYS A 56 -7.34 -6.32 14.54
N THR A 57 -6.77 -6.94 13.51
CA THR A 57 -7.34 -8.12 12.84
C THR A 57 -6.71 -9.44 13.29
N SER A 58 -5.84 -9.41 14.31
CA SER A 58 -5.07 -10.59 14.75
C SER A 58 -4.29 -11.27 13.60
N CYS A 59 -3.84 -10.48 12.63
CA CYS A 59 -3.04 -10.93 11.51
C CYS A 59 -1.56 -10.89 11.89
N SER A 60 -0.83 -12.00 11.67
CA SER A 60 0.62 -12.01 11.84
C SER A 60 1.28 -11.43 10.60
N LEU A 61 1.98 -10.30 10.74
CA LEU A 61 2.81 -9.77 9.67
C LEU A 61 4.05 -10.64 9.47
N PRO A 62 4.51 -10.83 8.22
CA PRO A 62 5.79 -11.46 7.96
C PRO A 62 6.90 -10.60 8.57
N SER A 63 7.84 -11.25 9.27
CA SER A 63 9.08 -10.57 9.63
C SER A 63 9.84 -10.26 8.35
N LEU A 64 10.34 -9.03 8.21
CA LEU A 64 11.22 -8.64 7.09
C LEU A 64 12.62 -9.25 7.27
N THR A 65 12.70 -10.54 7.60
CA THR A 65 13.92 -11.30 7.32
C THR A 65 14.02 -11.39 5.79
N PRO A 66 15.18 -11.09 5.18
CA PRO A 66 15.36 -11.34 3.76
C PRO A 66 15.22 -12.84 3.55
N THR A 67 14.02 -13.28 3.15
CA THR A 67 13.77 -14.64 2.74
C THR A 67 14.47 -14.80 1.40
N GLU A 68 15.59 -15.53 1.40
CA GLU A 68 16.19 -16.13 0.20
C GLU A 68 15.09 -16.80 -0.61
N GLY A 69 14.64 -16.14 -1.69
CA GLY A 69 13.59 -16.68 -2.55
C GLY A 69 12.90 -15.66 -3.44
N GLU A 70 12.84 -14.38 -3.07
CA GLU A 70 12.33 -13.33 -3.98
C GLU A 70 13.51 -12.64 -4.68
N SER A 71 14.24 -13.42 -5.47
CA SER A 71 15.16 -12.92 -6.49
C SER A 71 14.53 -13.16 -7.85
N THR A 72 13.85 -12.15 -8.40
CA THR A 72 13.76 -11.99 -9.85
C THR A 72 13.70 -10.51 -10.20
N SER A 73 14.72 -10.09 -10.96
CA SER A 73 14.81 -8.85 -11.75
C SER A 73 15.01 -7.54 -10.99
N MET A 74 16.22 -7.35 -10.47
CA MET A 74 16.97 -6.14 -10.82
C MET A 74 18.19 -6.59 -11.65
N ILE A 75 18.01 -6.66 -12.96
CA ILE A 75 19.13 -6.66 -13.90
C ILE A 75 19.36 -5.23 -14.37
N ASP A 76 20.63 -4.86 -14.24
CA ASP A 76 21.40 -3.98 -15.10
C ASP A 76 21.23 -2.46 -14.97
N GLN A 77 22.23 -1.86 -14.31
CA GLN A 77 23.13 -0.95 -15.03
C GLN A 77 24.47 -0.89 -14.32
N THR A 78 25.41 -1.69 -14.83
CA THR A 78 26.84 -1.44 -14.69
C THR A 78 27.14 -0.14 -15.43
N ALA A 79 27.50 0.92 -14.70
CA ALA A 79 28.23 2.04 -15.26
C ALA A 79 29.72 1.67 -15.32
N PRO A 80 30.40 1.70 -16.47
CA PRO A 80 31.85 1.64 -16.47
C PRO A 80 32.42 2.98 -15.99
N ALA A 81 33.21 2.91 -14.93
CA ALA A 81 34.23 3.90 -14.63
C ALA A 81 35.47 3.62 -15.50
N ASP A 82 36.19 4.70 -15.80
CA ASP A 82 37.55 4.75 -16.33
C ASP A 82 37.73 4.83 -17.86
N GLU A 83 37.75 6.06 -18.38
CA GLU A 83 38.74 6.45 -19.38
C GLU A 83 39.33 7.80 -18.98
N ALA A 84 40.61 7.75 -18.58
CA ALA A 84 41.41 8.89 -18.16
C ALA A 84 42.02 9.64 -19.36
N ALA A 85 41.91 10.98 -19.29
CA ALA A 85 42.89 12.01 -19.65
C ALA A 85 43.48 12.08 -21.08
N GLU A 86 43.19 13.20 -21.75
CA GLU A 86 44.15 13.97 -22.58
C GLU A 86 43.89 15.48 -22.34
N PRO A 87 44.88 16.31 -21.96
CA PRO A 87 44.69 17.76 -21.80
C PRO A 87 44.83 18.50 -23.13
N VAL A 88 43.79 19.24 -23.53
CA VAL A 88 43.88 20.20 -24.64
C VAL A 88 44.53 21.49 -24.13
N THR A 89 45.76 21.74 -24.56
CA THR A 89 46.41 23.05 -24.46
C THR A 89 45.88 23.98 -25.56
N ASN A 90 45.68 25.25 -25.22
CA ASN A 90 45.24 26.34 -26.11
C ASN A 90 46.34 26.80 -27.08
#